data_AF-A0A973L8W4-F1
#
_entry.id   AF-A0A973L8W4-F1
#
_cell.length_a   1.000
_cell.length_b   1.000
_cell.length_c   1.000
_cell.angle_alpha   90.00
_cell.angle_beta   90.00
_cell.angle_gamma   90.00
#
_symmetry.space_group_name_H-M   'P 1'
#
loop_
_entity.id
_entity.type
_entity.pdbx_description
1 polymer ?
#
loop_
_entity_poly.entity_id
_entity_poly.type
_entity_poly.pdbx_seq_one_letter_code
_entity_poly.pdbx_strand_id
1 'polypeptide(L)'
;MSELLRAPAEVKYAEELDWLESIDDGPKPFSWRLSPKMVRLFVLGSERADGLDREVAQKWFGDRSFVERSIVTLASDRGLLLIGDPGTGKSWLAELLAAAISRNSTLVVQGTAGTT
;
A
#
# COMPACT_ATOMS: atom_id res chain seq x y z
N MET A 1 -13.07 -6.65 -26.03
CA MET A 1 -12.04 -6.26 -25.07
C MET A 1 -12.76 -5.70 -23.85
N SER A 2 -12.57 -6.29 -22.68
CA SER A 2 -13.25 -5.85 -21.44
C SER A 2 -12.83 -4.42 -21.14
N GLU A 3 -13.79 -3.51 -21.04
CA GLU A 3 -13.55 -2.13 -20.63
C GLU A 3 -13.05 -2.16 -19.17
N LEU A 4 -11.80 -1.77 -18.97
CA LEU A 4 -11.11 -1.86 -17.68
C LEU A 4 -11.54 -0.66 -16.83
N LEU A 5 -12.60 -0.82 -16.04
CA LEU A 5 -13.21 0.26 -15.25
C LEU A 5 -12.21 0.95 -14.30
N ARG A 6 -11.25 0.20 -13.76
CA ARG A 6 -10.15 0.75 -12.94
C ARG A 6 -8.93 -0.15 -13.03
N ALA A 7 -7.78 0.42 -13.39
CA ALA A 7 -6.51 -0.28 -13.37
C ALA A 7 -6.08 -0.61 -11.93
N PRO A 8 -5.43 -1.77 -11.69
CA PRO A 8 -4.79 -2.09 -10.42
C PRO A 8 -3.80 -1.00 -9.99
N ALA A 9 -3.60 -0.83 -8.67
CA ALA A 9 -2.73 0.21 -8.13
C ALA A 9 -1.29 0.14 -8.68
N GLU A 10 -0.73 -1.05 -8.86
CA GLU A 10 0.62 -1.24 -9.42
C GLU A 10 0.75 -0.78 -10.87
N VAL A 11 -0.34 -0.80 -11.64
CA VAL A 11 -0.39 -0.30 -13.02
C VAL A 11 -0.63 1.21 -13.02
N LYS A 12 -1.60 1.66 -12.21
CA LYS A 12 -1.99 3.07 -12.11
C LYS A 12 -0.85 3.94 -11.60
N TYR A 13 -0.04 3.44 -10.67
CA TYR A 13 1.04 4.17 -10.01
C TYR A 13 2.42 3.61 -10.35
N ALA A 14 2.57 2.94 -11.50
CA ALA A 14 3.82 2.30 -11.91
C ALA A 14 5.03 3.25 -11.82
N GLU A 15 4.93 4.42 -12.46
CA GLU A 15 6.01 5.42 -12.47
C GLU A 15 6.38 5.95 -11.08
N GLU A 16 5.39 6.10 -10.20
CA GLU A 16 5.62 6.61 -8.85
C GLU A 16 6.29 5.53 -7.98
N LEU A 17 5.83 4.29 -8.08
CA LEU A 17 6.43 3.17 -7.38
C LEU A 17 7.85 2.88 -7.88
N ASP A 18 8.10 2.98 -9.20
CA ASP A 18 9.43 2.81 -9.79
C ASP A 18 10.40 3.90 -9.33
N TRP A 19 9.91 5.14 -9.26
CA TRP A 19 10.69 6.24 -8.71
C TRP A 19 10.99 6.02 -7.23
N LEU A 20 10.01 5.64 -6.41
CA LEU A 20 10.22 5.33 -4.99
C LEU A 20 11.27 4.22 -4.81
N GLU A 21 11.19 3.14 -5.61
CA GLU A 21 12.15 2.03 -5.56
C GLU A 21 13.57 2.48 -5.95
N SER A 22 13.69 3.40 -6.92
CA SER A 22 14.99 3.92 -7.37
C SER A 22 15.72 4.76 -6.32
N ILE A 23 14.99 5.40 -5.41
CA ILE A 23 15.54 6.24 -4.33
C ILE A 23 15.53 5.53 -2.97
N ASP A 24 15.12 4.26 -2.92
CA ASP A 24 14.93 3.52 -1.66
C ASP A 24 16.22 2.89 -1.15
N ASP A 25 16.87 3.61 -0.24
CA ASP A 25 18.05 3.18 0.52
C ASP A 25 17.72 2.41 1.80
N GLY A 26 16.44 2.24 2.14
CA GLY A 26 16.00 1.60 3.37
C GLY A 26 16.12 0.07 3.36
N PRO A 27 16.22 -0.56 4.55
CA PRO A 27 16.17 -2.01 4.66
C PRO A 27 14.80 -2.55 4.23
N LYS A 28 14.82 -3.59 3.39
CA LYS A 28 13.62 -4.23 2.86
C LYS A 28 13.45 -5.61 3.52
N PRO A 29 12.28 -5.91 4.12
CA PRO A 29 11.96 -7.27 4.55
C PRO A 29 12.02 -8.26 3.38
N PHE A 30 12.12 -9.55 3.68
CA PHE A 30 12.20 -10.59 2.65
C PHE A 30 11.04 -10.47 1.66
N SER A 31 11.34 -10.52 0.36
CA SER A 31 10.41 -10.37 -0.78
C SER A 31 9.76 -8.99 -0.98
N TRP A 32 10.11 -7.98 -0.17
CA TRP A 32 9.57 -6.62 -0.34
C TRP A 32 10.34 -5.85 -1.43
N ARG A 33 9.59 -5.10 -2.23
CA ARG A 33 10.11 -4.20 -3.27
C ARG A 33 10.49 -2.84 -2.71
N LEU A 34 9.66 -2.32 -1.81
CA LEU A 34 9.87 -1.05 -1.11
C LEU A 34 10.14 -1.29 0.37
N SER A 35 10.93 -0.43 0.99
CA SER A 35 11.14 -0.40 2.44
C SER A 35 9.87 0.06 3.15
N PRO A 36 9.70 -0.25 4.45
CA PRO A 36 8.56 0.23 5.25
C PRO A 36 8.31 1.74 5.14
N LYS A 37 9.39 2.53 5.05
CA LYS A 37 9.34 3.99 4.86
C LYS A 37 8.72 4.35 3.52
N MET A 38 9.18 3.73 2.43
CA MET A 38 8.67 4.01 1.08
C MET A 38 7.23 3.51 0.89
N VAL A 39 6.86 2.39 1.51
CA VAL A 39 5.46 1.94 1.54
C VAL A 39 4.57 2.96 2.24
N ARG A 40 5.01 3.51 3.38
CA ARG A 40 4.27 4.58 4.09
C ARG A 40 4.08 5.80 3.19
N LEU A 41 5.16 6.28 2.54
CA LEU A 41 5.12 7.43 1.64
C LEU A 41 4.17 7.20 0.47
N PHE A 42 4.23 6.02 -0.15
CA PHE A 42 3.32 5.66 -1.24
C PHE A 42 1.85 5.79 -0.83
N VAL A 43 1.48 5.28 0.36
CA VAL A 43 0.09 5.23 0.82
C VAL A 43 -0.39 6.58 1.38
N LEU A 44 0.38 7.19 2.27
CA LEU A 44 0.01 8.40 3.03
C LEU A 44 0.42 9.70 2.34
N GLY A 45 1.21 9.62 1.28
CA GLY A 45 1.82 10.77 0.64
C GLY A 45 3.08 11.25 1.35
N SER A 46 3.82 12.13 0.67
CA SER A 46 5.01 12.78 1.21
C SER A 46 4.65 14.07 1.95
N GLU A 47 5.40 14.38 2.98
CA GLU A 47 5.39 15.64 3.70
C GLU A 47 6.66 16.43 3.40
N ARG A 48 6.63 17.74 3.67
CA ARG A 48 7.81 18.61 3.47
C ARG A 48 9.05 18.13 4.26
N ALA A 49 8.83 17.48 5.41
CA ALA A 49 9.88 16.94 6.26
C ALA A 49 10.56 15.69 5.67
N ASP A 50 9.95 15.02 4.69
CA ASP A 50 10.53 13.81 4.07
C ASP A 50 11.71 14.13 3.15
N GLY A 51 11.89 15.40 2.76
CA GLY A 51 13.06 15.86 1.99
C GLY A 51 13.13 15.29 0.57
N LEU A 52 11.99 14.94 -0.02
CA LEU A 52 11.91 14.38 -1.36
C LEU A 52 11.89 15.46 -2.43
N ASP A 53 12.58 15.21 -3.55
CA ASP A 53 12.58 16.09 -4.73
C ASP A 53 11.24 16.10 -5.48
N ARG A 54 10.42 15.06 -5.26
CA ARG A 54 9.12 14.88 -5.90
C ARG A 54 8.05 14.63 -4.83
N GLU A 55 6.92 15.31 -4.99
CA GLU A 55 5.74 15.08 -4.15
C GLU A 55 5.08 13.74 -4.50
N VAL A 56 4.78 12.95 -3.47
CA VAL A 56 3.97 11.73 -3.54
C VAL A 56 2.57 12.07 -3.05
N ALA A 57 1.58 11.95 -3.93
CA ALA A 57 0.20 12.28 -3.57
C ALA A 57 -0.37 11.25 -2.59
N GLN A 58 -1.09 11.73 -1.57
CA GLN A 58 -1.81 10.89 -0.61
C GLN A 58 -2.90 10.07 -1.32
N LYS A 59 -2.88 8.74 -1.12
CA LYS A 59 -3.84 7.81 -1.74
C LYS A 59 -4.87 7.27 -0.76
N TRP A 60 -4.57 7.34 0.54
CA TRP A 60 -5.43 6.85 1.60
C TRP A 60 -5.63 7.92 2.68
N PHE A 61 -6.88 8.15 3.07
CA PHE A 61 -7.32 9.32 3.85
C PHE A 61 -7.87 8.99 5.26
N GLY A 62 -7.72 7.75 5.74
CA GLY A 62 -8.13 7.42 7.10
C GLY A 62 -7.07 7.77 8.16
N ASP A 63 -7.19 7.16 9.34
CA ASP A 63 -6.22 7.28 10.43
C ASP A 63 -4.84 6.65 10.09
N ARG A 64 -3.82 7.49 9.99
CA ARG A 64 -2.43 7.11 9.65
C ARG A 64 -1.90 5.91 10.43
N SER A 65 -2.31 5.76 11.70
CA SER A 65 -1.90 4.66 12.56
C SER A 65 -2.34 3.29 12.05
N PHE A 66 -3.38 3.20 11.21
CA PHE A 66 -3.76 1.94 10.56
C PHE A 66 -2.73 1.51 9.52
N VAL A 67 -2.24 2.46 8.71
CA VAL A 67 -1.23 2.18 7.69
C VAL A 67 0.08 1.77 8.36
N GLU A 68 0.52 2.52 9.37
CA GLU A 68 1.77 2.25 10.09
C GLU A 68 1.72 0.89 10.81
N ARG A 69 0.62 0.56 11.50
CA ARG A 69 0.46 -0.75 12.14
C ARG A 69 0.38 -1.89 11.12
N SER A 70 -0.24 -1.66 9.96
CA SER A 70 -0.30 -2.64 8.87
C SER A 70 1.10 -2.95 8.34
N ILE A 71 1.90 -1.92 8.09
CA ILE A 71 3.29 -2.05 7.62
C ILE A 71 4.13 -2.80 8.65
N VAL A 72 4.08 -2.41 9.94
CA VAL A 72 4.84 -3.09 11.00
C VAL A 72 4.42 -4.55 11.14
N THR A 73 3.13 -4.86 11.01
CA THR A 73 2.62 -6.23 11.06
C THR A 73 3.19 -7.07 9.92
N LEU A 74 3.06 -6.60 8.68
CA LEU A 74 3.54 -7.31 7.49
C LEU A 74 5.06 -7.43 7.47
N ALA A 75 5.80 -6.40 7.90
CA ALA A 75 7.26 -6.40 7.96
C ALA A 75 7.80 -7.42 8.99
N SER A 76 6.97 -7.81 9.96
CA SER A 76 7.28 -8.85 10.95
C SER A 76 6.90 -10.27 10.52
N ASP A 77 6.72 -10.51 9.21
CA ASP A 77 6.35 -11.80 8.61
C ASP A 77 5.02 -12.38 9.16
N ARG A 78 4.09 -11.50 9.52
CA ARG A 78 2.75 -11.87 10.00
C ARG A 78 1.68 -11.52 8.98
N GLY A 79 0.61 -12.31 8.96
CA GLY A 79 -0.59 -11.99 8.20
C GLY A 79 -1.33 -10.76 8.76
N LEU A 80 -2.02 -10.04 7.87
CA LEU A 80 -2.84 -8.89 8.20
C LEU A 80 -4.30 -9.14 7.78
N LEU A 81 -5.23 -8.94 8.71
CA LEU A 81 -6.68 -8.99 8.44
C LEU A 81 -7.30 -7.63 8.76
N LEU A 82 -7.87 -6.98 7.73
CA LEU A 82 -8.56 -5.70 7.88
C LEU A 82 -10.07 -5.94 8.05
N ILE A 83 -10.61 -5.58 9.21
CA ILE A 83 -12.04 -5.73 9.56
C ILE A 83 -12.66 -4.36 9.85
N GLY A 84 -13.90 -4.15 9.43
CA GLY A 84 -14.67 -2.93 9.72
C GLY A 84 -15.84 -2.74 8.75
N ASP A 85 -16.64 -1.70 8.99
CA ASP A 85 -17.89 -1.44 8.25
C ASP A 85 -17.67 -1.29 6.74
N PRO A 86 -18.64 -1.67 5.90
CA PRO A 86 -18.59 -1.41 4.45
C PRO A 86 -18.29 0.06 4.14
N GLY A 87 -17.49 0.33 3.11
CA GLY A 87 -17.14 1.70 2.71
C GLY A 87 -15.95 2.36 3.44
N THR A 88 -15.35 1.69 4.43
CA THR A 88 -14.18 2.22 5.19
C THR A 88 -12.82 2.12 4.45
N GLY A 89 -12.81 1.82 3.16
CA GLY A 89 -11.58 1.80 2.35
C GLY A 89 -10.61 0.63 2.61
N LYS A 90 -11.05 -0.43 3.32
CA LYS A 90 -10.22 -1.61 3.64
C LYS A 90 -9.63 -2.28 2.39
N SER A 91 -10.45 -2.53 1.38
CA SER A 91 -10.01 -3.14 0.11
C SER A 91 -9.01 -2.27 -0.62
N TRP A 92 -9.21 -0.94 -0.58
CA TRP A 92 -8.30 0.00 -1.20
C TRP A 92 -6.95 0.06 -0.48
N LEU A 93 -6.96 0.07 0.86
CA LEU A 93 -5.72 0.01 1.64
C LEU A 93 -4.96 -1.30 1.40
N ALA A 94 -5.65 -2.45 1.39
CA ALA A 94 -5.02 -3.75 1.11
C ALA A 94 -4.37 -3.77 -0.29
N GLU A 95 -5.03 -3.22 -1.30
CA GLU A 95 -4.49 -3.12 -2.65
C GLU A 95 -3.27 -2.21 -2.73
N LEU A 96 -3.30 -1.04 -2.10
CA LEU A 96 -2.15 -0.13 -2.06
C LEU A 96 -0.95 -0.77 -1.35
N LEU A 97 -1.17 -1.46 -0.23
CA LEU A 97 -0.12 -2.18 0.48
C LEU A 97 0.48 -3.29 -0.37
N ALA A 98 -0.36 -4.09 -1.03
CA ALA A 98 0.12 -5.17 -1.90
C ALA A 98 0.89 -4.62 -3.12
N ALA A 99 0.39 -3.57 -3.76
CA ALA A 99 1.09 -2.93 -4.87
C ALA A 99 2.46 -2.39 -4.44
N ALA A 100 2.55 -1.73 -3.29
CA ALA A 100 3.81 -1.19 -2.77
C ALA A 100 4.80 -2.28 -2.34
N ILE A 101 4.32 -3.35 -1.71
CA ILE A 101 5.17 -4.41 -1.15
C ILE A 101 5.64 -5.38 -2.22
N SER A 102 4.76 -5.85 -3.11
CA SER A 102 5.06 -6.97 -4.02
C SER A 102 4.91 -6.64 -5.50
N ARG A 103 4.45 -5.43 -5.87
CA ARG A 103 4.02 -5.06 -7.24
C ARG A 103 2.91 -5.95 -7.79
N ASN A 104 2.18 -6.64 -6.93
CA ASN A 104 1.10 -7.51 -7.35
C ASN A 104 -0.04 -7.49 -6.33
N SER A 105 -1.10 -6.74 -6.66
CA SER A 105 -2.30 -6.65 -5.84
C SER A 105 -3.24 -7.84 -5.99
N THR A 106 -3.01 -8.74 -6.96
CA THR A 106 -3.78 -10.00 -7.08
C THR A 106 -3.49 -10.98 -5.94
N LEU A 107 -2.51 -10.69 -5.09
CA LEU A 107 -2.18 -11.48 -3.90
C LEU A 107 -3.08 -11.15 -2.69
N VAL A 108 -3.94 -10.12 -2.79
CA VAL A 108 -4.91 -9.79 -1.75
C VAL A 108 -6.07 -10.79 -1.81
N VAL A 109 -6.30 -11.50 -0.70
CA VAL A 109 -7.47 -12.37 -0.53
C VAL A 109 -8.55 -11.60 0.23
N GLN A 110 -9.77 -11.59 -0.31
CA GLN A 110 -10.94 -10.98 0.33
C GLN A 110 -11.93 -12.06 0.76
N GLY A 111 -12.45 -11.95 1.98
CA GLY A 111 -13.49 -12.82 2.51
C GLY A 111 -14.62 -12.00 3.10
N THR A 112 -15.83 -12.55 3.06
CA THR A 112 -17.00 -12.02 3.76
C THR A 112 -17.25 -12.86 5.01
N ALA A 113 -17.39 -12.20 6.17
CA ALA A 113 -17.85 -12.88 7.37
C ALA A 113 -19.39 -12.85 7.38
N GLY A 114 -20.02 -13.97 7.04
CA GLY A 114 -21.44 -14.16 7.25
C GLY A 114 -21.70 -14.42 8.74
N THR A 115 -22.25 -13.45 9.46
CA THR A 115 -22.77 -13.66 10.81
C THR A 115 -24.23 -14.11 10.68
N THR A 116 -24.55 -15.31 11.17
CA THR A 116 -25.95 -15.79 11.28
C THR A 116 -26.64 -15.16 12.47
#